data_AF-A0A2K4ZBP8-F1
#
_entry.id   AF-A0A2K4ZBP8-F1
#
_cell.length_a   1.000
_cell.length_b   1.000
_cell.length_c   1.000
_cell.angle_alpha   90.00
_cell.angle_beta   90.00
_cell.angle_gamma   90.00
#
_symmetry.space_group_name_H-M   'P 1'
#
loop_
_entity.id
_entity.type
_entity.pdbx_description
1 polymer ?
#
loop_
_entity_poly.entity_id
_entity_poly.type
_entity_poly.pdbx_seq_one_letter_code
_entity_poly.pdbx_strand_id
1 'polypeptide(L)'
;MDGQEMINELRAQASEKYRENMIRMGIPAENSIGVATSVVRGLAKKAGKSQELAFELWNTKYHEARMLAHEWMEGESKALRWIGKDAAKELETMVKAEGRGRLISANTRMGKESGGSG
;
A
#
# COMPACT_ATOMS: atom_id res chain seq x y z
N MET A 1 17.07 -10.64 9.14
CA MET A 1 16.43 -9.89 8.04
C MET A 1 15.79 -8.67 8.65
N ASP A 2 16.53 -7.56 8.66
CA ASP A 2 16.05 -6.24 9.03
C ASP A 2 15.52 -5.45 7.81
N GLY A 3 14.99 -4.25 8.03
CA GLY A 3 14.44 -3.41 6.96
C GLY A 3 15.45 -3.07 5.89
N GLN A 4 16.72 -2.83 6.25
CA GLN A 4 17.76 -2.47 5.31
C GLN A 4 18.19 -3.65 4.43
N GLU A 5 18.33 -4.84 5.02
CA GLU A 5 18.57 -6.08 4.30
C GLU A 5 17.46 -6.36 3.28
N MET A 6 16.20 -6.13 3.64
CA MET A 6 15.07 -6.31 2.73
C MET A 6 15.03 -5.27 1.60
N ILE A 7 15.37 -4.01 1.88
CA ILE A 7 15.52 -3.00 0.82
C ILE A 7 16.65 -3.37 -0.14
N ASN A 8 17.76 -3.91 0.36
CA ASN A 8 18.86 -4.36 -0.49
C ASN A 8 18.45 -5.54 -1.37
N GLU A 9 17.67 -6.48 -0.84
CA GLU A 9 17.13 -7.61 -1.62
C GLU A 9 16.16 -7.12 -2.71
N LEU A 10 15.29 -6.15 -2.40
CA LEU A 10 14.44 -5.52 -3.40
C LEU A 10 15.27 -4.85 -4.50
N ARG A 11 16.32 -4.11 -4.13
CA ARG A 11 17.23 -3.46 -5.09
C ARG A 11 17.99 -4.46 -5.96
N ALA A 12 18.37 -5.62 -5.41
CA ALA A 12 19.02 -6.68 -6.18
C ALA A 12 18.13 -7.26 -7.28
N GLN A 13 16.81 -7.19 -7.09
CA GLN A 13 15.80 -7.64 -8.06
C GLN A 13 15.25 -6.50 -8.92
N ALA A 14 15.79 -5.29 -8.78
CA ALA A 14 15.30 -4.11 -9.49
C ALA A 14 15.58 -4.22 -10.99
N SER A 15 14.65 -3.70 -11.78
CA SER A 15 14.76 -3.60 -13.22
C SER A 15 14.33 -2.22 -13.68
N GLU A 16 15.17 -1.59 -14.49
CA GLU A 16 14.89 -0.27 -15.07
C GLU A 16 13.58 -0.25 -15.85
N LYS A 17 13.32 -1.29 -16.66
CA LYS A 17 12.06 -1.48 -17.38
C LYS A 17 10.84 -1.44 -16.45
N TYR A 18 10.93 -2.08 -15.28
CA TYR A 18 9.84 -2.07 -14.32
C TYR A 18 9.70 -0.71 -13.65
N ARG A 19 10.82 -0.07 -13.30
CA ARG A 19 10.85 1.28 -12.75
C ARG A 19 10.19 2.29 -13.68
N GLU A 20 10.52 2.26 -14.97
CA GLU A 20 9.91 3.09 -16.00
C GLU A 20 8.40 2.86 -16.10
N ASN A 21 7.96 1.60 -16.05
CA ASN A 21 6.53 1.30 -16.06
C ASN A 21 5.81 1.84 -14.82
N MET A 22 6.44 1.81 -13.64
CA MET A 22 5.88 2.43 -12.42
C MET A 22 5.75 3.94 -12.55
N ILE A 23 6.78 4.60 -13.10
CA ILE A 23 6.76 6.04 -13.38
C ILE A 23 5.63 6.39 -14.35
N ARG A 24 5.47 5.61 -15.43
CA ARG A 24 4.39 5.77 -16.41
C ARG A 24 3.00 5.59 -15.79
N MET A 25 2.88 4.78 -14.74
CA MET A 25 1.65 4.57 -13.99
C MET A 25 1.38 5.65 -12.93
N GLY A 26 2.27 6.65 -12.80
CA GLY A 26 2.11 7.78 -11.87
C GLY A 26 2.75 7.58 -10.51
N ILE A 27 3.60 6.55 -10.33
CA ILE A 27 4.36 6.35 -9.09
C ILE A 27 5.69 7.13 -9.22
N PRO A 28 6.01 8.05 -8.28
CA PRO A 28 7.25 8.83 -8.37
C PRO A 28 8.50 7.96 -8.48
N ALA A 29 9.47 8.39 -9.30
CA ALA A 29 10.72 7.68 -9.53
C ALA A 29 11.58 7.51 -8.26
N GLU A 30 11.43 8.43 -7.30
CA GLU A 30 12.07 8.41 -5.97
C GLU A 30 11.47 7.34 -5.05
N ASN A 31 10.20 7.00 -5.26
CA ASN A 31 9.49 5.97 -4.49
C ASN A 31 9.47 4.63 -5.23
N SER A 32 10.05 4.53 -6.44
CA SER A 32 10.00 3.33 -7.28
C SER A 32 11.36 2.64 -7.30
N ILE A 33 11.46 1.45 -6.70
CA ILE A 33 12.66 0.61 -6.78
C ILE A 33 12.72 -0.06 -8.16
N GLY A 34 11.58 -0.45 -8.72
CA GLY A 34 11.46 -1.13 -10.01
C GLY A 34 11.41 -2.65 -9.89
N VAL A 35 10.70 -3.19 -8.90
CA VAL A 35 10.57 -4.63 -8.69
C VAL A 35 9.20 -5.14 -9.13
N ALA A 36 9.17 -6.26 -9.84
CA ALA A 36 7.92 -6.88 -10.24
C ALA A 36 7.10 -7.38 -9.02
N THR A 37 5.78 -7.22 -9.05
CA THR A 37 4.88 -7.67 -7.98
C THR A 37 5.01 -9.17 -7.69
N SER A 38 5.31 -10.01 -8.70
CA SER A 38 5.55 -11.44 -8.52
C SER A 38 6.77 -11.73 -7.64
N VAL A 39 7.84 -10.94 -7.79
CA VAL A 39 9.05 -11.03 -6.98
C VAL A 39 8.76 -10.57 -5.55
N VAL A 40 8.07 -9.44 -5.38
CA VAL A 40 7.65 -8.94 -4.05
C VAL A 40 6.88 -10.01 -3.28
N ARG A 41 5.88 -10.65 -3.91
CA ARG A 41 5.13 -11.75 -3.30
C ARG A 41 5.99 -12.98 -2.99
N GLY A 42 6.96 -13.27 -3.85
CA GLY A 42 7.94 -14.34 -3.62
C GLY A 42 8.81 -14.07 -2.39
N LEU A 43 9.30 -12.84 -2.24
CA LEU A 43 10.09 -12.39 -1.08
C LEU A 43 9.25 -12.42 0.19
N ALA A 44 8.01 -11.92 0.14
CA ALA A 44 7.10 -11.94 1.28
C ALA A 44 6.85 -13.36 1.84
N LYS A 45 6.73 -14.36 0.95
CA LYS A 45 6.60 -15.77 1.35
C LYS A 45 7.85 -16.34 2.00
N LYS A 46 9.05 -15.91 1.57
CA LYS A 46 10.33 -16.42 2.07
C LYS A 46 10.71 -15.84 3.44
N ALA A 47 10.49 -14.54 3.62
CA ALA A 47 10.98 -13.81 4.79
C ALA A 47 10.07 -13.94 6.04
N GLY A 48 8.85 -14.50 5.90
CA GLY A 48 7.92 -14.69 7.02
C GLY A 48 7.27 -13.38 7.48
N LYS A 49 6.25 -13.47 8.35
CA LYS A 49 5.48 -12.31 8.80
C LYS A 49 6.14 -11.68 10.03
N SER A 50 6.67 -10.46 9.89
CA SER A 50 7.17 -9.64 11.02
C SER A 50 6.51 -8.27 11.02
N GLN A 51 5.89 -7.91 12.15
CA GLN A 51 5.20 -6.63 12.32
C GLN A 51 6.17 -5.45 12.35
N GLU A 52 7.30 -5.61 13.05
CA GLU A 52 8.36 -4.60 13.15
C GLU A 52 8.96 -4.32 11.78
N LEU A 53 9.30 -5.38 11.04
CA LEU A 53 9.84 -5.27 9.69
C LEU A 53 8.83 -4.64 8.71
N ALA A 54 7.54 -4.99 8.80
CA ALA A 54 6.50 -4.38 8.00
C ALA A 54 6.41 -2.86 8.26
N PHE A 55 6.52 -2.43 9.52
CA PHE A 55 6.49 -1.01 9.88
C PHE A 55 7.73 -0.25 9.39
N GLU A 56 8.92 -0.85 9.52
CA GLU A 56 10.17 -0.30 8.98
C GLU A 56 10.06 -0.08 7.47
N LEU A 57 9.65 -1.11 6.73
CA LEU A 57 9.46 -1.04 5.28
C LEU A 57 8.40 -0.01 4.88
N TRP A 58 7.31 0.07 5.62
CA TRP A 58 6.25 1.06 5.40
C TRP A 58 6.78 2.51 5.46
N ASN A 59 7.68 2.78 6.42
CA ASN A 59 8.26 4.09 6.64
C ASN A 59 9.28 4.51 5.58
N THR A 60 9.86 3.56 4.83
CA THR A 60 10.80 3.87 3.74
C THR A 60 10.17 4.60 2.55
N LYS A 61 8.84 4.62 2.46
CA LYS A 61 8.04 5.23 1.36
C LYS A 61 8.20 4.60 -0.02
N TYR A 62 9.11 3.63 -0.20
CA TYR A 62 9.21 2.89 -1.45
C TYR A 62 7.93 2.07 -1.71
N HIS A 63 7.46 2.11 -2.94
CA HIS A 63 6.23 1.45 -3.38
C HIS A 63 6.30 -0.06 -3.14
N GLU A 64 7.40 -0.69 -3.53
CA GLU A 64 7.58 -2.13 -3.41
C GLU A 64 7.79 -2.56 -1.95
N ALA A 65 8.45 -1.75 -1.13
CA ALA A 65 8.58 -1.99 0.31
C ALA A 65 7.22 -1.93 1.02
N ARG A 66 6.36 -0.98 0.63
CA ARG A 66 4.99 -0.84 1.14
C ARG A 66 4.09 -2.01 0.71
N MET A 67 4.23 -2.49 -0.53
CA MET A 67 3.56 -3.72 -0.96
C MET A 67 3.99 -4.92 -0.12
N LEU A 68 5.30 -5.04 0.16
CA LEU A 68 5.85 -6.15 0.94
C LEU A 68 5.34 -6.10 2.39
N ALA A 69 5.32 -4.92 3.00
CA ALA A 69 4.69 -4.69 4.30
C ALA A 69 3.21 -5.10 4.31
N HIS A 70 2.44 -4.70 3.28
CA HIS A 70 1.03 -5.06 3.15
C HIS A 70 0.81 -6.58 3.08
N GLU A 71 1.60 -7.32 2.28
CA GLU A 71 1.50 -8.78 2.15
C GLU A 71 1.69 -9.50 3.50
N TRP A 72 2.46 -8.92 4.44
CA TRP A 72 2.61 -9.45 5.79
C TRP A 72 1.51 -9.04 6.76
N MET A 73 0.87 -7.90 6.52
CA MET A 73 -0.21 -7.35 7.34
C MET A 73 -1.56 -8.04 7.15
N GLU A 74 -1.79 -8.69 6.01
CA GLU A 74 -2.97 -9.53 5.76
C GLU A 74 -3.00 -10.81 6.63
N GLY A 75 -1.96 -11.05 7.45
CA GLY A 75 -1.99 -12.03 8.54
C GLY A 75 -2.64 -11.50 9.82
N GLU A 76 -3.98 -11.59 9.91
CA GLU A 76 -4.84 -11.63 11.11
C GLU A 76 -4.65 -10.66 12.30
N SER A 77 -3.81 -9.63 12.24
CA SER A 77 -3.76 -8.64 13.34
C SER A 77 -4.61 -7.41 13.01
N LYS A 78 -5.68 -7.19 13.79
CA LYS A 78 -6.61 -6.05 13.64
C LYS A 78 -5.91 -4.67 13.64
N ALA A 79 -4.79 -4.55 14.35
CA ALA A 79 -3.96 -3.35 14.36
C ALA A 79 -3.25 -3.12 13.02
N LEU A 80 -2.74 -4.18 12.40
CA LEU A 80 -2.10 -4.14 11.09
C LEU A 80 -3.09 -3.81 9.97
N ARG A 81 -4.35 -4.24 10.09
CA ARG A 81 -5.43 -3.87 9.15
C ARG A 81 -5.73 -2.36 9.15
N TRP A 82 -5.53 -1.66 10.27
CA TRP A 82 -5.72 -0.21 10.32
C TRP A 82 -4.59 0.53 9.60
N ILE A 83 -3.34 0.07 9.79
CA ILE A 83 -2.17 0.59 9.08
C ILE A 83 -2.25 0.27 7.58
N GLY A 84 -2.71 -0.93 7.19
CA GLY A 84 -3.03 -1.29 5.80
C GLY A 84 -4.15 -0.40 5.19
N LYS A 85 -5.14 -0.04 6.01
CA LYS A 85 -6.16 1.00 5.77
C LYS A 85 -5.54 2.33 5.31
N ASP A 86 -4.70 2.85 6.19
CA ASP A 86 -4.01 4.12 6.03
C ASP A 86 -3.05 4.08 4.83
N ALA A 87 -2.39 2.94 4.67
CA ALA A 87 -1.51 2.63 3.57
C ALA A 87 -2.14 2.70 2.19
N ALA A 88 -3.28 2.04 2.01
CA ALA A 88 -4.03 2.08 0.76
C ALA A 88 -4.48 3.51 0.45
N LYS A 89 -4.93 4.26 1.46
CA LYS A 89 -5.33 5.66 1.33
C LYS A 89 -4.16 6.58 0.92
N GLU A 90 -2.98 6.35 1.48
CA GLU A 90 -1.75 7.07 1.12
C GLU A 90 -1.24 6.71 -0.29
N LEU A 91 -1.44 5.48 -0.74
CA LEU A 91 -1.15 5.10 -2.13
C LEU A 91 -2.17 5.72 -3.10
N GLU A 92 -3.45 5.78 -2.73
CA GLU A 92 -4.49 6.49 -3.50
C GLU A 92 -4.21 7.99 -3.61
N THR A 93 -3.69 8.63 -2.56
CA THR A 93 -3.31 10.05 -2.60
C THR A 93 -2.02 10.30 -3.39
N MET A 94 -1.12 9.32 -3.49
CA MET A 94 0.08 9.39 -4.34
C MET A 94 -0.25 9.21 -5.83
N VAL A 95 -1.26 8.39 -6.19
CA VAL A 95 -1.75 8.22 -7.56
C VAL A 95 -2.67 9.39 -7.95
N LYS A 96 -2.25 10.65 -7.71
CA LYS A 96 -2.89 11.84 -8.29
C LYS A 96 -2.65 11.86 -9.80
N ALA A 97 -3.32 10.93 -10.50
CA ALA A 97 -3.78 11.13 -11.85
C ALA A 97 -4.81 12.26 -11.81
N GLU A 98 -4.51 13.35 -12.49
CA GLU A 98 -5.54 14.23 -13.04
C GLU A 98 -6.68 13.38 -13.63
N GLY A 99 -7.92 13.64 -13.22
CA GLY A 99 -9.10 13.13 -13.92
C GLY A 99 -9.86 11.96 -13.30
N ARG A 100 -9.65 11.58 -12.03
CA ARG A 100 -10.65 10.74 -11.33
C ARG A 100 -11.68 11.59 -10.63
N GLY A 101 -12.76 11.88 -11.35
CA GLY A 101 -14.00 12.39 -10.78
C GLY A 101 -14.41 11.52 -9.58
N ARG A 102 -14.71 12.17 -8.46
CA ARG A 102 -15.19 11.53 -7.23
C ARG A 102 -16.37 10.61 -7.56
N LEU A 103 -16.20 9.30 -7.41
CA LEU A 103 -17.32 8.39 -7.15
C LEU A 103 -17.47 8.25 -5.63
N ILE A 104 -17.76 9.37 -4.99
CA ILE A 104 -18.44 9.39 -3.70
C ILE A 104 -19.67 10.26 -3.92
N SER A 105 -20.80 9.63 -4.25
CA SER A 105 -22.07 10.29 -4.00
C SER A 105 -22.27 10.32 -2.49
N ALA A 106 -22.01 11.50 -1.92
CA ALA A 106 -22.56 11.89 -0.65
C ALA A 106 -24.10 11.79 -0.67
N ASN A 107 -24.67 11.60 0.52
CA ASN A 107 -26.10 11.62 0.85
C ASN A 107 -26.94 10.40 0.46
N THR A 108 -27.13 9.51 1.44
CA THR A 108 -28.49 9.24 1.92
C THR A 108 -28.49 9.26 3.45
N ARG A 109 -28.65 10.46 4.00
CA ARG A 109 -29.28 10.66 5.29
C ARG A 109 -30.78 10.81 5.00
N MET A 110 -31.56 9.75 5.20
CA MET A 110 -33.02 9.75 5.17
C MET A 110 -33.46 8.69 6.21
N GLY A 111 -34.15 8.96 7.30
CA GLY A 111 -34.71 10.20 7.81
C GLY A 111 -34.65 10.24 9.34
N LYS A 112 -34.78 11.46 9.86
CA LYS A 112 -34.81 11.83 11.27
C LYS A 112 -36.28 12.13 11.62
N GLU A 113 -36.81 11.49 12.67
CA GLU A 113 -37.94 11.90 13.55
C GLU A 113 -39.32 12.10 12.82
N SER A 114 -40.52 11.97 13.39
CA SER A 114 -41.05 12.15 14.76
C SER A 114 -42.50 11.61 14.79
N GLY A 115 -42.95 11.12 15.96
CA GLY A 115 -44.28 11.36 16.57
C GLY A 115 -45.59 10.94 15.88
N GLY A 116 -46.48 10.30 16.64
CA GLY A 116 -47.90 10.22 16.30
C GLY A 116 -48.67 9.13 17.03
N SER A 117 -49.54 9.55 17.95
CA SER A 117 -50.44 8.77 18.79
C SER A 117 -51.44 7.90 18.01
N GLY A 118 -51.94 6.84 18.67
CA GLY A 118 -53.08 6.03 18.28
C GLY A 118 -53.32 4.94 19.32
#